data_AF-A0A430FN32-F1
#
_entry.id   AF-A0A430FN32-F1
#
_cell.length_a   1.000
_cell.length_b   1.000
_cell.length_c   1.000
_cell.angle_alpha   90.00
_cell.angle_beta   90.00
_cell.angle_gamma   90.00
#
_symmetry.space_group_name_H-M   'P 1'
#
loop_
_entity.id
_entity.type
_entity.pdbx_description
1 polymer ?
#
loop_
_entity_poly.entity_id
_entity_poly.type
_entity_poly.pdbx_seq_one_letter_code
_entity_poly.pdbx_strand_id
1 'polypeptide(L)'
;MNAAQHHSSGHPLNRTIVIIITVVVAVLVVAGIAFGILTHSRSAQTATNPTTSEQQNNNNNSTSTSNDDTAKDNDDSQQIDGDDQSQSNQQDQPGQQQSTSTDIPTVLQQADSACNPHTTFNAENPTQESLIVDQATRSLTLMSGAQSNFTTYDCIAKQLQIPTDVTAEIESKQDQPDQKSFTWNGLTGTWSYNVNSGLQLYIVGQ
;
A
#
# COMPACT_ATOMS: atom_id res chain seq x y z
N MET A 1 73.96 5.15 -16.86
CA MET A 1 73.36 4.05 -17.64
C MET A 1 72.19 3.55 -16.81
N ASN A 2 70.96 3.78 -17.26
CA ASN A 2 69.78 3.57 -16.41
C ASN A 2 68.92 2.47 -17.05
N ALA A 3 68.71 1.37 -16.31
CA ALA A 3 67.80 0.30 -16.72
C ALA A 3 66.44 0.53 -16.06
N ALA A 4 65.41 0.84 -16.86
CA ALA A 4 64.04 0.93 -16.38
C ALA A 4 63.39 -0.45 -16.42
N GLN A 5 62.96 -0.97 -15.25
CA GLN A 5 62.20 -2.22 -15.17
C GLN A 5 60.70 -1.92 -15.27
N HIS A 6 60.05 -2.39 -16.34
CA HIS A 6 58.60 -2.40 -16.44
C HIS A 6 58.02 -3.57 -15.63
N HIS A 7 57.38 -3.29 -14.49
CA HIS A 7 56.49 -4.24 -13.85
C HIS A 7 55.13 -4.25 -14.56
N SER A 8 54.72 -5.41 -15.08
CA SER A 8 53.42 -5.58 -15.73
C SER A 8 52.40 -6.15 -14.72
N SER A 9 51.53 -5.29 -14.19
CA SER A 9 50.53 -5.66 -13.18
C SER A 9 49.31 -6.34 -13.81
N GLY A 10 49.43 -7.64 -14.11
CA GLY A 10 48.34 -8.47 -14.61
C GLY A 10 47.19 -8.60 -13.62
N HIS A 11 46.07 -7.92 -13.88
CA HIS A 11 44.88 -7.96 -13.01
C HIS A 11 44.16 -9.32 -13.09
N PRO A 12 43.90 -10.01 -11.96
CA PRO A 12 43.27 -11.34 -11.94
C PRO A 12 41.73 -11.31 -12.07
N LEU A 13 41.17 -10.34 -12.81
CA LEU A 13 39.72 -10.15 -12.96
C LEU A 13 38.98 -11.34 -13.61
N ASN A 14 39.69 -12.16 -14.40
CA ASN A 14 39.08 -13.15 -15.27
C ASN A 14 38.75 -14.50 -14.59
N ARG A 15 39.13 -14.73 -13.33
CA ARG A 15 38.84 -16.01 -12.64
C ARG A 15 37.47 -16.02 -11.96
N THR A 16 37.07 -14.94 -11.30
CA THR A 16 35.81 -14.87 -10.54
C THR A 16 34.58 -14.90 -11.46
N ILE A 17 34.65 -14.19 -12.60
CA ILE A 17 33.55 -14.10 -13.58
C ILE A 17 33.21 -15.48 -14.18
N VAL A 18 34.22 -16.28 -14.53
CA VAL A 18 34.04 -17.63 -15.09
C VAL A 18 33.36 -18.59 -14.10
N ILE A 19 33.66 -18.47 -12.80
CA ILE A 19 33.02 -19.27 -11.75
C ILE A 19 31.52 -18.94 -11.66
N ILE A 20 31.16 -17.66 -11.64
CA ILE A 20 29.76 -17.21 -11.55
C ILE A 20 28.95 -17.72 -12.74
N ILE A 21 29.47 -17.58 -13.97
CA ILE A 21 28.79 -18.06 -15.19
C ILE A 21 28.55 -19.58 -15.13
N THR A 22 29.53 -20.34 -14.64
CA THR A 22 29.45 -21.80 -14.55
C THR A 22 28.36 -22.26 -13.57
N VAL A 23 28.22 -21.58 -12.42
CA VAL A 23 27.18 -21.90 -11.43
C VAL A 23 25.78 -21.60 -11.96
N VAL A 24 25.58 -20.47 -12.64
CA VAL A 24 24.26 -20.09 -13.21
C VAL A 24 23.77 -21.11 -14.24
N VAL A 25 24.66 -21.58 -15.14
CA VAL A 25 24.31 -22.60 -16.14
C VAL A 25 23.89 -23.93 -15.49
N ALA A 26 24.57 -24.35 -14.42
CA ALA A 26 24.25 -25.60 -13.73
C ALA A 26 22.84 -25.58 -13.09
N VAL A 27 22.44 -24.46 -12.49
CA VAL A 27 21.10 -24.32 -11.86
C VAL A 27 19.99 -24.39 -12.91
N LEU A 28 20.16 -23.75 -14.08
CA LEU A 28 19.16 -23.74 -15.14
C LEU A 28 18.91 -25.14 -15.74
N VAL A 29 19.94 -25.99 -15.85
CA VAL A 29 19.80 -27.36 -16.33
C VAL A 29 18.98 -28.23 -15.35
N VAL A 30 19.14 -28.03 -14.04
CA VAL A 30 18.36 -28.76 -13.03
C VAL A 30 16.88 -28.33 -13.03
N ALA A 31 16.61 -27.03 -13.16
CA ALA A 31 15.24 -26.50 -13.20
C ALA A 31 14.46 -26.97 -14.45
N GLY A 32 15.12 -27.09 -15.60
CA GLY A 32 14.48 -27.42 -16.88
C GLY A 32 13.86 -28.81 -16.99
N ILE A 33 14.19 -29.75 -16.09
CA ILE A 33 13.72 -31.15 -16.16
C ILE A 33 12.32 -31.32 -15.55
N ALA A 34 11.85 -30.38 -14.72
CA ALA A 34 10.60 -30.53 -13.95
C ALA A 34 9.29 -30.39 -14.77
N PHE A 35 9.31 -29.72 -15.92
CA PHE A 35 8.10 -29.41 -16.72
C PHE A 35 7.80 -30.41 -17.85
N GLY A 36 8.29 -31.66 -17.72
CA GLY A 36 8.28 -32.65 -18.81
C GLY A 36 7.06 -33.57 -18.95
N ILE A 37 6.13 -33.63 -17.99
CA ILE A 37 5.02 -34.59 -18.01
C ILE A 37 3.72 -33.99 -17.42
N LEU A 38 2.74 -33.67 -18.28
CA LEU A 38 1.29 -33.76 -18.01
C LEU A 38 0.45 -33.29 -19.22
N THR A 39 0.32 -34.15 -20.25
CA THR A 39 -0.74 -34.02 -21.28
C THR A 39 -1.31 -35.41 -21.61
N HIS A 40 -2.56 -35.43 -22.10
CA HIS A 40 -3.33 -36.59 -22.60
C HIS A 40 -4.02 -37.53 -21.58
N SER A 41 -5.33 -37.27 -21.35
CA SER A 41 -6.45 -38.24 -21.46
C SER A 41 -7.77 -37.48 -21.18
N ARG A 42 -8.62 -37.17 -22.17
CA ARG A 42 -9.65 -38.03 -22.81
C ARG A 42 -10.69 -38.67 -21.88
N SER A 43 -11.81 -37.95 -21.76
CA SER A 43 -13.16 -38.41 -22.17
C SER A 43 -13.94 -39.50 -21.39
N ALA A 44 -15.26 -39.37 -21.51
CA ALA A 44 -16.35 -40.34 -21.30
C ALA A 44 -17.04 -40.36 -19.92
N GLN A 45 -18.37 -40.32 -19.98
CA GLN A 45 -19.34 -40.44 -18.90
C GLN A 45 -19.59 -41.91 -18.56
N THR A 46 -20.12 -42.19 -17.36
CA THR A 46 -21.33 -43.03 -17.16
C THR A 46 -21.89 -42.68 -15.76
N ALA A 47 -23.21 -42.80 -15.57
CA ALA A 47 -23.90 -42.32 -14.37
C ALA A 47 -24.62 -43.44 -13.60
N THR A 48 -24.88 -43.20 -12.31
CA THR A 48 -26.02 -43.79 -11.59
C THR A 48 -26.50 -42.81 -10.50
N ASN A 49 -27.82 -42.65 -10.41
CA ASN A 49 -28.59 -41.86 -9.43
C ASN A 49 -29.41 -42.87 -8.57
N PRO A 50 -30.28 -42.50 -7.60
CA PRO A 50 -30.70 -41.16 -7.15
C PRO A 50 -30.73 -40.98 -5.60
N THR A 51 -31.16 -39.80 -5.13
CA THR A 51 -32.27 -39.65 -4.15
C THR A 51 -32.84 -38.23 -4.18
N THR A 52 -34.08 -38.12 -4.65
CA THR A 52 -35.05 -37.00 -4.58
C THR A 52 -35.33 -36.62 -3.11
N SER A 53 -35.64 -35.39 -2.66
CA SER A 53 -36.15 -34.15 -3.29
C SER A 53 -35.56 -32.90 -2.56
N GLU A 54 -36.08 -31.67 -2.40
CA GLU A 54 -37.27 -30.84 -2.78
C GLU A 54 -36.85 -29.35 -2.50
N GLN A 55 -37.42 -28.22 -2.97
CA GLN A 55 -38.21 -27.84 -4.14
C GLN A 55 -38.39 -26.29 -4.20
N GLN A 56 -38.09 -25.63 -5.35
CA GLN A 56 -38.55 -24.28 -5.78
C GLN A 56 -38.05 -23.00 -5.01
N ASN A 57 -38.11 -21.75 -5.54
CA ASN A 57 -38.17 -21.17 -6.91
C ASN A 57 -38.08 -19.61 -6.89
N ASN A 58 -38.00 -18.98 -8.09
CA ASN A 58 -38.35 -17.60 -8.48
C ASN A 58 -37.33 -16.45 -8.34
N ASN A 59 -36.78 -16.10 -9.52
CA ASN A 59 -36.64 -14.75 -10.10
C ASN A 59 -37.39 -13.58 -9.43
N ASN A 60 -36.70 -12.43 -9.35
CA ASN A 60 -36.98 -11.17 -10.08
C ASN A 60 -35.81 -10.21 -9.79
N ASN A 61 -35.04 -9.69 -10.74
CA ASN A 61 -35.38 -8.68 -11.76
C ASN A 61 -36.12 -7.45 -11.21
N SER A 62 -35.43 -6.32 -11.11
CA SER A 62 -36.04 -4.99 -10.98
C SER A 62 -35.20 -3.96 -11.73
N THR A 63 -35.85 -3.29 -12.67
CA THR A 63 -35.27 -2.26 -13.54
C THR A 63 -35.03 -0.96 -12.77
N SER A 64 -33.99 -0.21 -13.12
CA SER A 64 -33.81 1.17 -12.66
C SER A 64 -34.88 2.09 -13.27
N THR A 65 -35.56 2.88 -12.43
CA THR A 65 -36.48 3.93 -12.88
C THR A 65 -35.94 5.28 -12.40
N SER A 66 -35.53 6.14 -13.35
CA SER A 66 -35.21 7.53 -13.04
C SER A 66 -36.49 8.36 -13.04
N ASN A 67 -36.77 9.05 -11.94
CA ASN A 67 -37.75 10.13 -11.92
C ASN A 67 -37.02 11.47 -11.89
N ASP A 68 -37.32 12.31 -12.87
CA ASP A 68 -36.92 13.71 -12.99
C ASP A 68 -38.19 14.52 -12.78
N ASP A 69 -38.21 15.42 -11.80
CA ASP A 69 -39.36 16.27 -11.50
C ASP A 69 -38.88 17.68 -11.12
N THR A 70 -39.34 18.67 -11.89
CA THR A 70 -39.00 20.08 -11.75
C THR A 70 -40.14 20.83 -11.09
N ALA A 71 -39.87 21.54 -9.99
CA ALA A 71 -40.81 22.47 -9.37
C ALA A 71 -40.19 23.86 -9.19
N LYS A 72 -41.00 24.88 -9.48
CA LYS A 72 -40.73 26.32 -9.31
C LYS A 72 -42.01 26.99 -8.80
N ASP A 73 -41.91 28.28 -8.50
CA ASP A 73 -43.01 29.18 -8.08
C ASP A 73 -43.51 28.94 -6.63
N ASN A 74 -43.99 29.93 -5.86
CA ASN A 74 -43.86 31.41 -5.89
C ASN A 74 -44.31 31.99 -4.51
N ASP A 75 -44.18 33.31 -4.33
CA ASP A 75 -44.80 34.16 -3.28
C ASP A 75 -44.48 33.88 -1.79
N ASP A 76 -44.76 34.77 -0.83
CA ASP A 76 -44.64 36.25 -0.74
C ASP A 76 -44.86 36.66 0.75
N SER A 77 -44.60 37.93 1.09
CA SER A 77 -45.32 38.69 2.13
C SER A 77 -45.11 38.37 3.62
N GLN A 78 -44.34 39.24 4.28
CA GLN A 78 -44.76 40.16 5.38
C GLN A 78 -43.74 40.31 6.54
N GLN A 79 -43.61 41.55 7.03
CA GLN A 79 -42.89 41.90 8.26
C GLN A 79 -43.77 41.70 9.49
N ILE A 80 -43.17 41.38 10.64
CA ILE A 80 -43.65 41.83 11.96
C ILE A 80 -42.43 42.25 12.78
N ASP A 81 -42.39 43.52 13.20
CA ASP A 81 -41.43 44.03 14.18
C ASP A 81 -41.86 43.67 15.62
N GLY A 82 -40.91 43.43 16.52
CA GLY A 82 -41.22 43.07 17.91
C GLY A 82 -40.01 42.92 18.83
N ASP A 83 -39.62 44.01 19.48
CA ASP A 83 -38.83 43.97 20.71
C ASP A 83 -39.68 43.42 21.87
N ASP A 84 -39.24 42.37 22.58
CA ASP A 84 -39.16 42.44 24.05
C ASP A 84 -38.22 41.42 24.72
N GLN A 85 -37.38 41.98 25.59
CA GLN A 85 -36.80 41.51 26.86
C GLN A 85 -36.79 40.00 27.25
N SER A 86 -35.56 39.47 27.32
CA SER A 86 -35.03 38.60 28.39
C SER A 86 -35.85 37.44 28.98
N GLN A 87 -35.40 36.19 28.75
CA GLN A 87 -35.32 35.22 29.84
C GLN A 87 -34.16 34.22 29.70
N SER A 88 -33.53 33.91 30.84
CA SER A 88 -32.51 32.86 30.95
C SER A 88 -33.16 31.49 31.04
N ASN A 89 -32.74 30.55 30.19
CA ASN A 89 -32.86 29.13 30.43
C ASN A 89 -31.49 28.47 30.26
N GLN A 90 -30.92 27.99 31.37
CA GLN A 90 -29.93 26.94 31.31
C GLN A 90 -30.66 25.67 30.86
N GLN A 91 -30.18 25.03 29.80
CA GLN A 91 -30.69 23.73 29.38
C GLN A 91 -29.53 22.75 29.34
N ASP A 92 -29.48 21.88 30.34
CA ASP A 92 -28.57 20.72 30.37
C ASP A 92 -28.72 19.93 29.07
N GLN A 93 -27.61 19.76 28.35
CA GLN A 93 -27.55 18.94 27.15
C GLN A 93 -26.73 17.68 27.43
N PRO A 94 -27.36 16.61 27.94
CA PRO A 94 -26.67 15.35 28.20
C PRO A 94 -26.28 14.69 26.88
N GLY A 95 -25.03 14.24 26.81
CA GLY A 95 -24.47 13.60 25.62
C GLY A 95 -23.60 14.55 24.81
N GLN A 96 -22.33 14.67 25.22
CA GLN A 96 -21.28 14.80 24.21
C GLN A 96 -21.35 13.55 23.33
N GLN A 97 -21.97 13.68 22.15
CA GLN A 97 -21.76 12.72 21.09
C GLN A 97 -20.25 12.70 20.83
N GLN A 98 -19.60 11.58 21.15
CA GLN A 98 -18.19 11.41 20.88
C GLN A 98 -18.02 11.34 19.37
N SER A 99 -17.77 12.49 18.75
CA SER A 99 -17.44 12.60 17.34
C SER A 99 -16.28 11.66 17.05
N THR A 100 -16.58 10.56 16.38
CA THR A 100 -15.59 9.72 15.73
C THR A 100 -14.99 10.53 14.60
N SER A 101 -14.02 11.37 14.94
CA SER A 101 -13.29 12.22 13.99
C SER A 101 -12.74 11.32 12.89
N THR A 102 -13.30 11.51 11.70
CA THR A 102 -12.88 10.84 10.46
C THR A 102 -11.56 11.41 9.94
N ASP A 103 -11.01 12.41 10.62
CA ASP A 103 -9.80 13.09 10.23
C ASP A 103 -8.60 12.14 10.33
N ILE A 104 -7.72 12.23 9.33
CA ILE A 104 -6.40 11.61 9.40
C ILE A 104 -5.65 12.26 10.58
N PRO A 105 -4.93 11.49 11.42
CA PRO A 105 -4.02 12.05 12.42
C PRO A 105 -3.13 13.11 11.76
N THR A 106 -3.18 14.36 12.25
CA THR A 106 -2.60 15.52 11.56
C THR A 106 -1.13 15.32 11.17
N VAL A 107 -0.38 14.57 11.98
CA VAL A 107 1.01 14.16 11.72
C VAL A 107 1.21 13.41 10.40
N LEU A 108 0.28 12.54 9.97
CA LEU A 108 0.40 11.79 8.71
C LEU A 108 0.16 12.70 7.50
N GLN A 109 -0.85 13.58 7.57
CA GLN A 109 -1.12 14.56 6.52
C GLN A 109 -0.02 15.64 6.43
N GLN A 110 0.60 15.98 7.57
CA GLN A 110 1.74 16.89 7.63
C GLN A 110 3.03 16.25 7.09
N ALA A 111 3.25 14.95 7.33
CA ALA A 111 4.34 14.19 6.71
C ALA A 111 4.14 14.06 5.19
N ASP A 112 2.93 13.78 4.72
CA ASP A 112 2.60 13.77 3.29
C ASP A 112 2.88 15.12 2.62
N SER A 113 2.36 16.20 3.19
CA SER A 113 2.59 17.58 2.72
C SER A 113 4.06 18.00 2.69
N ALA A 114 4.94 17.30 3.42
CA ALA A 114 6.37 17.60 3.51
C ALA A 114 7.27 16.63 2.73
N CYS A 115 6.78 15.43 2.40
CA CYS A 115 7.60 14.33 1.88
C CYS A 115 7.08 13.70 0.59
N ASN A 116 5.84 13.96 0.16
CA ASN A 116 5.28 13.29 -1.02
C ASN A 116 6.02 13.69 -2.31
N PRO A 117 6.61 12.75 -3.07
CA PRO A 117 7.26 13.07 -4.35
C PRO A 117 6.25 13.36 -5.48
N HIS A 118 4.95 13.21 -5.21
CA HIS A 118 3.82 13.37 -6.12
C HIS A 118 3.94 12.52 -7.40
N THR A 119 4.44 11.29 -7.26
CA THR A 119 4.51 10.30 -8.36
C THR A 119 3.71 9.04 -8.06
N THR A 120 3.04 8.49 -9.07
CA THR A 120 2.35 7.19 -8.99
C THR A 120 3.35 6.06 -9.15
N PHE A 121 3.40 5.12 -8.21
CA PHE A 121 4.32 3.98 -8.25
C PHE A 121 4.23 3.20 -9.57
N ASN A 122 5.39 2.89 -10.16
CA ASN A 122 5.49 1.91 -11.23
C ASN A 122 6.43 0.78 -10.80
N ALA A 123 5.91 -0.44 -10.69
CA ALA A 123 6.69 -1.63 -10.35
C ALA A 123 7.76 -1.99 -11.39
N GLU A 124 7.63 -1.51 -12.63
CA GLU A 124 8.65 -1.65 -13.68
C GLU A 124 9.82 -0.67 -13.52
N ASN A 125 9.68 0.35 -12.65
CA ASN A 125 10.69 1.37 -12.40
C ASN A 125 11.30 1.22 -10.99
N PRO A 126 12.35 0.40 -10.82
CA PRO A 126 12.83 0.00 -9.50
C PRO A 126 13.47 1.14 -8.68
N THR A 127 13.69 2.33 -9.24
CA THR A 127 14.24 3.48 -8.50
C THR A 127 13.15 4.39 -7.89
N GLN A 128 11.88 4.17 -8.25
CA GLN A 128 10.80 5.11 -7.93
C GLN A 128 10.29 4.99 -6.49
N GLU A 129 9.75 6.10 -5.97
CA GLU A 129 9.00 6.15 -4.72
C GLU A 129 7.64 6.83 -4.93
N SER A 130 6.62 6.38 -4.21
CA SER A 130 5.32 7.04 -4.11
C SER A 130 4.85 7.10 -2.68
N LEU A 131 4.23 8.22 -2.30
CA LEU A 131 3.53 8.38 -1.04
C LEU A 131 2.03 8.58 -1.31
N ILE A 132 1.20 7.83 -0.60
CA ILE A 132 -0.27 7.88 -0.72
C ILE A 132 -0.83 8.02 0.68
N VAL A 133 -1.67 9.03 0.91
CA VAL A 133 -2.49 9.13 2.13
C VAL A 133 -3.95 8.86 1.77
N ASP A 134 -4.57 7.96 2.54
CA ASP A 134 -6.00 7.65 2.41
C ASP A 134 -6.77 8.17 3.63
N GLN A 135 -7.77 9.00 3.36
CA GLN A 135 -8.64 9.60 4.36
C GLN A 135 -9.59 8.56 4.97
N ALA A 136 -10.05 7.58 4.19
CA ALA A 136 -11.03 6.60 4.63
C ALA A 136 -10.45 5.56 5.60
N THR A 137 -9.19 5.14 5.38
CA THR A 137 -8.46 4.27 6.32
C THR A 137 -7.61 5.03 7.35
N ARG A 138 -7.59 6.37 7.30
CA ARG A 138 -6.73 7.26 8.12
C ARG A 138 -5.26 6.85 8.08
N SER A 139 -4.77 6.49 6.89
CA SER A 139 -3.49 5.81 6.68
C SER A 139 -2.54 6.57 5.74
N LEU A 140 -1.26 6.20 5.82
CA LEU A 140 -0.17 6.64 4.96
C LEU A 140 0.56 5.39 4.44
N THR A 141 0.68 5.28 3.12
CA THR A 141 1.35 4.16 2.42
C THR A 141 2.51 4.69 1.59
N LEU A 142 3.70 4.17 1.86
CA LEU A 142 4.90 4.35 1.06
C LEU A 142 5.21 3.07 0.28
N MET A 143 5.52 3.23 -1.00
CA MET A 143 6.11 2.19 -1.85
C MET A 143 7.39 2.74 -2.47
N SER A 144 8.53 2.08 -2.21
CA SER A 144 9.86 2.49 -2.70
C SER A 144 10.55 1.30 -3.34
N GLY A 145 10.85 1.39 -4.64
CA GLY A 145 11.39 0.27 -5.42
C GLY A 145 12.76 -0.24 -4.91
N ALA A 146 13.15 -1.47 -5.28
CA ALA A 146 14.36 -2.12 -4.76
C ALA A 146 15.69 -1.38 -5.05
N GLN A 147 15.71 -0.49 -6.06
CA GLN A 147 16.84 0.37 -6.42
C GLN A 147 16.62 1.84 -6.01
N SER A 148 15.56 2.14 -5.26
CA SER A 148 15.30 3.46 -4.71
C SER A 148 16.39 3.90 -3.73
N ASN A 149 16.66 5.20 -3.73
CA ASN A 149 17.56 5.84 -2.77
C ASN A 149 16.89 6.20 -1.43
N PHE A 150 15.62 5.83 -1.22
CA PHE A 150 14.88 6.02 0.05
C PHE A 150 14.71 7.49 0.49
N THR A 151 14.78 8.48 -0.41
CA THR A 151 14.62 9.91 -0.03
C THR A 151 13.25 10.22 0.57
N THR A 152 12.19 9.60 0.07
CA THR A 152 10.82 9.72 0.57
C THR A 152 10.69 9.01 1.92
N TYR A 153 11.27 7.81 2.03
CA TYR A 153 11.36 7.06 3.28
C TYR A 153 12.04 7.87 4.40
N ASP A 154 13.25 8.37 4.17
CA ASP A 154 14.05 9.14 5.14
C ASP A 154 13.29 10.37 5.65
N CYS A 155 12.57 11.04 4.75
CA CYS A 155 11.71 12.17 5.08
C CYS A 155 10.56 11.75 6.01
N ILE A 156 9.82 10.69 5.66
CA ILE A 156 8.70 10.18 6.49
C ILE A 156 9.20 9.72 7.86
N ALA A 157 10.29 8.96 7.90
CA ALA A 157 10.91 8.47 9.13
C ALA A 157 11.27 9.62 10.08
N LYS A 158 11.80 10.72 9.53
CA LYS A 158 12.12 11.94 10.27
C LYS A 158 10.88 12.73 10.72
N GLN A 159 9.88 12.92 9.86
CA GLN A 159 8.67 13.68 10.20
C GLN A 159 7.82 12.97 11.26
N LEU A 160 7.63 11.65 11.10
CA LEU A 160 6.83 10.82 12.03
C LEU A 160 7.62 10.31 13.23
N GLN A 161 8.93 10.57 13.30
CA GLN A 161 9.83 10.13 14.37
C GLN A 161 9.80 8.61 14.57
N ILE A 162 9.97 7.86 13.47
CA ILE A 162 10.04 6.39 13.50
C ILE A 162 11.23 5.97 14.40
N PRO A 163 11.06 4.95 15.28
CA PRO A 163 12.14 4.49 16.15
C PRO A 163 13.40 4.07 15.38
N THR A 164 14.58 4.52 15.83
CA THR A 164 15.85 4.36 15.10
C THR A 164 16.30 2.90 14.96
N ASP A 165 15.85 2.00 15.83
CA ASP A 165 16.00 0.56 15.68
C ASP A 165 15.19 0.01 14.50
N VAL A 166 13.98 0.53 14.27
CA VAL A 166 13.16 0.21 13.11
C VAL A 166 13.72 0.84 11.83
N THR A 167 14.22 2.09 11.88
CA THR A 167 14.83 2.70 10.68
C THR A 167 16.09 1.96 10.26
N ALA A 168 16.99 1.66 11.20
CA ALA A 168 18.20 0.88 10.93
C ALA A 168 17.89 -0.52 10.35
N GLU A 169 16.77 -1.14 10.71
CA GLU A 169 16.37 -2.43 10.11
C GLU A 169 15.88 -2.25 8.67
N ILE A 170 15.07 -1.22 8.37
CA ILE A 170 14.59 -0.92 7.02
C ILE A 170 15.74 -0.47 6.10
N GLU A 171 16.61 0.41 6.60
CA GLU A 171 17.83 0.91 5.94
C GLU A 171 18.82 -0.23 5.60
N SER A 172 18.79 -1.35 6.34
CA SER A 172 19.63 -2.52 6.05
C SER A 172 19.35 -3.15 4.69
N LYS A 173 18.13 -2.97 4.14
CA LYS A 173 17.65 -3.57 2.88
C LYS A 173 17.87 -5.09 2.79
N GLN A 174 17.86 -5.77 3.94
CA GLN A 174 17.84 -7.23 4.00
C GLN A 174 16.51 -7.75 3.44
N ASP A 175 16.54 -8.88 2.72
CA ASP A 175 15.31 -9.54 2.26
C ASP A 175 14.49 -10.01 3.46
N GLN A 176 13.36 -9.32 3.69
CA GLN A 176 12.40 -9.51 4.78
C GLN A 176 11.00 -9.52 4.13
N PRO A 177 10.62 -10.62 3.44
CA PRO A 177 9.35 -10.70 2.73
C PRO A 177 8.14 -10.81 3.68
N ASP A 178 8.36 -11.30 4.90
CA ASP A 178 7.36 -11.33 5.96
C ASP A 178 7.13 -9.93 6.53
N GLN A 179 5.87 -9.56 6.76
CA GLN A 179 5.51 -8.24 7.28
C GLN A 179 5.83 -8.13 8.77
N LYS A 180 6.61 -7.10 9.13
CA LYS A 180 6.92 -6.70 10.52
C LYS A 180 6.02 -5.55 10.96
N SER A 181 5.67 -5.52 12.24
CA SER A 181 4.78 -4.52 12.85
C SER A 181 5.46 -3.81 14.02
N PHE A 182 5.23 -2.51 14.16
CA PHE A 182 5.79 -1.66 15.20
C PHE A 182 4.83 -0.53 15.60
N THR A 183 4.95 0.01 16.82
CA THR A 183 4.03 1.01 17.37
C THR A 183 4.80 2.06 18.17
N TRP A 184 4.54 3.34 17.90
CA TRP A 184 5.21 4.48 18.53
C TRP A 184 4.28 5.71 18.47
N ASN A 185 4.32 6.60 19.47
CA ASN A 185 3.63 7.90 19.45
C ASN A 185 2.11 7.87 19.09
N GLY A 186 1.41 6.75 19.32
CA GLY A 186 0.00 6.57 18.93
C GLY A 186 -0.22 6.13 17.47
N LEU A 187 0.87 5.95 16.70
CA LEU A 187 0.89 5.37 15.37
C LEU A 187 1.24 3.87 15.44
N THR A 188 0.68 3.09 14.52
CA THR A 188 1.09 1.70 14.24
C THR A 188 1.53 1.61 12.79
N GLY A 189 2.69 1.02 12.57
CA GLY A 189 3.29 0.84 11.26
C GLY A 189 3.51 -0.64 10.99
N THR A 190 3.37 -1.03 9.72
CA THR A 190 3.78 -2.33 9.22
C THR A 190 4.67 -2.15 7.98
N TRP A 191 5.69 -2.99 7.85
CA TRP A 191 6.62 -2.92 6.71
C TRP A 191 7.08 -4.31 6.27
N SER A 192 7.48 -4.41 5.01
CA SER A 192 8.28 -5.51 4.48
C SER A 192 9.24 -4.98 3.41
N TYR A 193 10.37 -5.67 3.20
CA TYR A 193 11.32 -5.35 2.15
C TYR A 193 11.63 -6.60 1.34
N ASN A 194 11.43 -6.55 0.02
CA ASN A 194 11.89 -7.62 -0.87
C ASN A 194 12.95 -7.10 -1.84
N VAL A 195 14.03 -7.86 -2.05
CA VAL A 195 15.14 -7.44 -2.91
C VAL A 195 14.77 -7.27 -4.40
N ASN A 196 13.59 -7.73 -4.83
CA ASN A 196 13.12 -7.59 -6.21
C ASN A 196 12.13 -6.43 -6.41
N SER A 197 11.25 -6.16 -5.42
CA SER A 197 10.20 -5.13 -5.52
C SER A 197 10.41 -3.91 -4.62
N GLY A 198 11.20 -4.02 -3.55
CA GLY A 198 11.57 -2.94 -2.65
C GLY A 198 10.80 -2.91 -1.33
N LEU A 199 10.70 -1.72 -0.74
CA LEU A 199 10.01 -1.43 0.51
C LEU A 199 8.52 -1.20 0.27
N GLN A 200 7.70 -1.84 1.10
CA GLN A 200 6.33 -1.40 1.39
C GLN A 200 6.25 -1.03 2.87
N LEU A 201 5.75 0.17 3.16
CA LEU A 201 5.54 0.69 4.51
C LEU A 201 4.14 1.30 4.61
N TYR A 202 3.36 0.82 5.57
CA TYR A 202 1.98 1.25 5.83
C TYR A 202 1.89 1.75 7.27
N ILE A 203 1.29 2.93 7.49
CA ILE A 203 1.18 3.58 8.81
C ILE A 203 -0.25 4.05 9.04
N VAL A 204 -0.80 3.77 10.21
CA VAL A 204 -2.10 4.26 10.70
C VAL A 204 -1.94 4.94 12.06
N GLY A 205 -2.79 5.92 12.35
CA GLY A 205 -3.05 6.33 13.74
C GLY A 205 -4.26 5.63 14.34
N GLN A 206 -4.33 5.63 15.66
CA GLN A 206 -5.45 5.11 16.44
C GLN A 206 -6.62 6.09 16.44
#